data_AF-A0A4D6K4U5-F1
#
_entry.id   AF-A0A4D6K4U5-F1
#
_cell.length_a   1.000
_cell.length_b   1.000
_cell.length_c   1.000
_cell.angle_alpha   90.00
_cell.angle_beta   90.00
_cell.angle_gamma   90.00
#
_symmetry.space_group_name_H-M   'P 1'
#
loop_
_entity.id
_entity.type
_entity.pdbx_description
1 polymer ?
#
loop_
_entity_poly.entity_id
_entity_poly.type
_entity_poly.pdbx_seq_one_letter_code
_entity_poly.pdbx_strand_id
1 'polypeptide(L)'
;RLYFEEISFEVVMDIYSREDPEGIILSMGGQLPNNIAMDLHRQQARILGTSPESVDGAENRFKFSRMLDRKGILQPRWKELTNLDSALEFCRSVEYPVLVRPSYVLSGAAMNVAHCDSDLAEYLASASDVSKEHPVVISKFLVDAKEIDVDAVARDGEILCMAVSEHVENAGVHSGDATLVTPPQDINAATLQQIKVITQHVAALLDVTGPMNMQ
;
A
#
# COMPACT_ATOMS: atom_id res chain seq x y z
N ARG A 1 -20.33 -2.32 -22.87
CA ARG A 1 -21.22 -3.44 -22.45
C ARG A 1 -21.16 -3.51 -20.92
N LEU A 2 -22.13 -4.13 -20.26
CA LEU A 2 -22.14 -4.33 -18.81
C LEU A 2 -22.26 -5.82 -18.53
N TYR A 3 -21.33 -6.36 -17.73
CA TYR A 3 -21.32 -7.76 -17.31
C TYR A 3 -21.59 -7.82 -15.80
N PHE A 4 -22.56 -8.64 -15.41
CA PHE A 4 -22.82 -8.95 -13.99
C PHE A 4 -22.14 -10.27 -13.68
N GLU A 5 -20.82 -10.22 -13.55
CA GLU A 5 -19.97 -11.39 -13.34
C GLU A 5 -18.98 -11.11 -12.19
N GLU A 6 -18.38 -12.16 -11.65
CA GLU A 6 -17.32 -12.05 -10.65
C GLU A 6 -16.05 -11.44 -11.26
N ILE A 7 -15.33 -10.63 -10.48
CA ILE A 7 -14.02 -10.10 -10.87
C ILE A 7 -12.95 -11.15 -10.53
N SER A 8 -12.88 -12.22 -11.33
CA SER A 8 -11.79 -13.20 -11.31
C SER A 8 -10.92 -13.07 -12.56
N PHE A 9 -9.69 -13.60 -12.49
CA PHE A 9 -8.77 -13.59 -13.62
C PHE A 9 -9.37 -14.32 -14.84
N GLU A 10 -9.97 -15.49 -14.63
CA GLU A 10 -10.56 -16.33 -15.70
C GLU A 10 -11.70 -15.60 -16.40
N VAL A 11 -12.63 -15.04 -15.62
CA VAL A 11 -13.80 -14.34 -16.16
C VAL A 11 -13.38 -13.08 -16.91
N VAL A 12 -12.46 -12.30 -16.35
CA VAL A 12 -11.98 -11.07 -17.00
C VAL A 12 -11.23 -11.40 -18.28
N MET A 13 -10.41 -12.47 -18.31
CA MET A 13 -9.66 -12.87 -19.49
C MET A 13 -10.57 -13.44 -20.59
N ASP A 14 -11.63 -14.17 -20.23
CA ASP A 14 -12.63 -14.65 -21.18
C ASP A 14 -13.37 -13.47 -21.84
N ILE A 15 -13.77 -12.47 -21.06
CA ILE A 15 -14.39 -11.24 -21.58
C ILE A 15 -13.40 -10.46 -22.46
N TYR A 16 -12.16 -10.28 -22.01
CA TYR A 16 -11.11 -9.59 -22.77
C TYR A 16 -10.88 -10.25 -24.14
N SER A 17 -10.76 -11.57 -24.17
CA SER A 17 -10.54 -12.33 -25.40
C SER A 17 -11.74 -12.29 -26.35
N ARG A 18 -12.96 -12.25 -25.80
CA ARG A 18 -14.20 -12.20 -26.59
C ARG A 18 -14.50 -10.81 -27.15
N GLU A 19 -14.24 -9.78 -26.36
CA GLU A 19 -14.58 -8.40 -26.69
C GLU A 19 -13.48 -7.66 -27.45
N ASP A 20 -12.24 -8.15 -27.36
CA ASP A 20 -11.04 -7.55 -27.97
C ASP A 20 -10.94 -6.03 -27.69
N PRO A 21 -10.99 -5.60 -26.40
CA PRO A 21 -10.96 -4.19 -26.06
C PRO A 21 -9.56 -3.62 -26.28
N GLU A 22 -9.47 -2.28 -26.38
CA GLU A 22 -8.17 -1.61 -26.49
C GLU A 22 -7.25 -1.86 -25.28
N GLY A 23 -7.84 -2.05 -24.10
CA GLY A 23 -7.13 -2.40 -22.88
C GLY A 23 -8.05 -2.41 -21.65
N ILE A 24 -7.45 -2.69 -20.50
CA ILE A 24 -8.13 -2.86 -19.21
C ILE A 24 -7.66 -1.76 -18.25
N ILE A 25 -8.60 -1.09 -17.57
CA ILE A 25 -8.31 -0.13 -16.49
C ILE A 25 -8.56 -0.83 -15.15
N LEU A 26 -7.53 -0.97 -14.32
CA LEU A 26 -7.60 -1.67 -13.03
C LEU A 26 -7.85 -0.73 -11.84
N SER A 27 -7.42 0.52 -11.94
CA SER A 27 -7.33 1.48 -10.82
C SER A 27 -8.66 1.91 -10.19
N MET A 28 -9.80 1.45 -10.71
CA MET A 28 -11.14 1.91 -10.32
C MET A 28 -11.95 0.86 -9.56
N GLY A 29 -11.42 -0.36 -9.34
CA GLY A 29 -12.17 -1.46 -8.72
C GLY A 29 -11.62 -1.96 -7.38
N GLY A 30 -10.73 -1.22 -6.72
CA GLY A 30 -10.16 -1.58 -5.42
C GLY A 30 -9.21 -2.77 -5.50
N GLN A 31 -9.19 -3.62 -4.47
CA GLN A 31 -8.18 -4.70 -4.37
C GLN A 31 -8.38 -5.83 -5.38
N LEU A 32 -9.63 -6.15 -5.74
CA LEU A 32 -9.90 -7.32 -6.59
C LEU A 32 -9.20 -7.22 -7.96
N PRO A 33 -9.29 -6.10 -8.71
CA PRO A 33 -8.51 -5.93 -9.93
C PRO A 33 -6.99 -5.90 -9.70
N ASN A 34 -6.52 -5.31 -8.60
CA ASN A 34 -5.08 -5.25 -8.29
C ASN A 34 -4.51 -6.66 -8.07
N ASN A 35 -5.26 -7.54 -7.41
CA ASN A 35 -4.84 -8.92 -7.15
C ASN A 35 -4.65 -9.74 -8.42
N ILE A 36 -5.45 -9.50 -9.47
CA ILE A 36 -5.35 -10.22 -10.76
C ILE A 36 -4.46 -9.49 -11.78
N ALA A 37 -3.93 -8.31 -11.45
CA ALA A 37 -3.18 -7.46 -12.38
C ALA A 37 -1.99 -8.18 -13.00
N MET A 38 -1.20 -8.87 -12.17
CA MET A 38 -0.01 -9.60 -12.61
C MET A 38 -0.36 -10.85 -13.44
N ASP A 39 -1.50 -11.50 -13.18
CA ASP A 39 -1.93 -12.65 -13.97
C ASP A 39 -2.41 -12.23 -15.36
N LEU A 40 -3.17 -11.13 -15.44
CA LEU A 40 -3.54 -10.49 -16.71
C LEU A 40 -2.30 -10.07 -17.51
N HIS A 41 -1.32 -9.47 -16.82
CA HIS A 41 -0.05 -9.07 -17.44
C HIS A 41 0.71 -10.26 -18.03
N ARG A 42 0.79 -11.38 -17.29
CA ARG A 42 1.44 -12.62 -17.75
C ARG A 42 0.78 -13.22 -18.98
N GLN A 43 -0.53 -13.02 -19.15
CA GLN A 43 -1.28 -13.38 -20.36
C GLN A 43 -1.25 -12.31 -21.46
N GLN A 44 -0.41 -11.29 -21.31
CA GLN A 44 -0.24 -10.21 -22.29
C GLN A 44 -1.51 -9.37 -22.52
N ALA A 45 -2.43 -9.34 -21.56
CA ALA A 45 -3.55 -8.41 -21.60
C ALA A 45 -3.03 -6.97 -21.48
N ARG A 46 -3.52 -6.07 -22.35
CA ARG A 46 -3.08 -4.68 -22.36
C ARG A 46 -3.72 -3.91 -21.20
N ILE A 47 -2.93 -3.62 -20.17
CA ILE A 47 -3.36 -2.77 -19.05
C ILE A 47 -3.10 -1.30 -19.39
N LEU A 48 -4.07 -0.44 -19.09
CA LEU A 48 -4.00 1.01 -19.27
C LEU A 48 -3.79 1.69 -17.91
N GLY A 49 -2.98 2.75 -17.90
CA GLY A 49 -2.59 3.47 -16.69
C GLY A 49 -1.34 2.86 -16.05
N THR A 50 -1.26 2.90 -14.72
CA THR A 50 -0.15 2.33 -13.95
C THR A 50 0.04 0.85 -14.28
N SER A 51 1.28 0.45 -14.56
CA SER A 51 1.60 -0.92 -14.96
C SER A 51 1.32 -1.92 -13.83
N PRO A 52 0.98 -3.18 -14.16
CA PRO A 52 0.85 -4.25 -13.17
C PRO A 52 2.10 -4.44 -12.31
N GLU A 53 3.29 -4.28 -12.87
CA GLU A 53 4.54 -4.36 -12.12
C GLU A 53 4.69 -3.22 -11.11
N SER A 54 4.25 -2.02 -11.45
CA SER A 54 4.23 -0.89 -10.52
C SER A 54 3.18 -1.04 -9.43
N VAL A 55 1.99 -1.56 -9.77
CA VAL A 55 0.96 -1.93 -8.78
C VAL A 55 1.52 -2.96 -7.80
N ASP A 56 2.14 -4.01 -8.31
CA ASP A 56 2.81 -5.04 -7.50
C ASP A 56 3.95 -4.46 -6.64
N GLY A 57 4.70 -3.50 -7.18
CA GLY A 57 5.73 -2.76 -6.44
C GLY A 57 5.20 -1.96 -5.26
N ALA A 58 3.96 -1.46 -5.35
CA ALA A 58 3.28 -0.73 -4.28
C ALA A 58 2.59 -1.66 -3.26
N GLU A 59 1.93 -2.72 -3.73
CA GLU A 59 1.18 -3.68 -2.91
C GLU A 59 2.09 -4.60 -2.10
N ASN A 60 3.25 -4.97 -2.66
CA ASN A 60 4.23 -5.79 -1.98
C ASN A 60 5.07 -4.94 -1.01
N ARG A 61 4.83 -5.11 0.29
CA ARG A 61 5.45 -4.27 1.34
C ARG A 61 6.96 -4.33 1.35
N PHE A 62 7.56 -5.48 1.06
CA PHE A 62 9.01 -5.60 0.97
C PHE A 62 9.57 -4.84 -0.24
N LYS A 63 8.97 -4.99 -1.42
CA LYS A 63 9.37 -4.27 -2.63
C LYS A 63 9.25 -2.76 -2.43
N PHE A 64 8.12 -2.31 -1.88
CA PHE A 64 7.85 -0.91 -1.61
C PHE A 64 8.86 -0.33 -0.61
N SER A 65 9.02 -0.96 0.55
CA SER A 65 9.93 -0.45 1.59
C SER A 65 11.38 -0.43 1.10
N ARG A 66 11.82 -1.48 0.38
CA ARG A 66 13.17 -1.52 -0.21
C ARG A 66 13.37 -0.44 -1.29
N MET A 67 12.33 -0.10 -2.03
CA MET A 67 12.36 0.97 -3.03
C MET A 67 12.53 2.34 -2.37
N LEU A 68 11.81 2.60 -1.27
CA LEU A 68 11.97 3.82 -0.48
C LEU A 68 13.38 3.94 0.12
N ASP A 69 13.92 2.86 0.69
CA ASP A 69 15.28 2.83 1.24
C ASP A 69 16.34 3.18 0.19
N ARG A 70 16.22 2.60 -1.02
CA ARG A 70 17.15 2.90 -2.13
C ARG A 70 17.12 4.36 -2.55
N LYS A 71 15.96 5.01 -2.47
CA LYS A 71 15.80 6.44 -2.78
C LYS A 71 16.23 7.34 -1.62
N GLY A 72 16.34 6.81 -0.40
CA GLY A 72 16.58 7.58 0.80
C GLY A 72 15.33 8.31 1.31
N ILE A 73 14.13 7.80 1.01
CA ILE A 73 12.89 8.28 1.60
C ILE A 73 12.76 7.65 2.99
N LEU A 74 12.51 8.49 4.00
CA LEU A 74 12.39 8.03 5.38
C LEU A 74 11.13 7.18 5.56
N GLN A 75 11.29 6.11 6.33
CA GLN A 75 10.21 5.23 6.78
C GLN A 75 10.56 4.68 8.17
N PRO A 76 9.57 4.20 8.94
CA PRO A 76 9.86 3.53 10.20
C PRO A 76 10.81 2.36 10.01
N ARG A 77 11.62 2.04 11.02
CA ARG A 77 12.48 0.84 11.00
C ARG A 77 11.60 -0.37 10.70
N TRP A 78 11.95 -1.14 9.68
CA TRP A 78 11.14 -2.25 9.18
C TRP A 78 12.00 -3.47 8.88
N LYS A 79 11.39 -4.65 8.86
CA LYS A 79 12.02 -5.89 8.42
C LYS A 79 10.98 -6.88 7.89
N GLU A 80 11.31 -7.53 6.78
CA GLU A 80 10.57 -8.71 6.29
C GLU A 80 11.04 -9.95 7.06
N LEU A 81 10.10 -10.68 7.64
CA LEU A 81 10.38 -11.74 8.60
C LEU A 81 9.54 -12.97 8.27
N THR A 82 10.16 -14.14 8.37
CA THR A 82 9.56 -15.44 8.00
C THR A 82 9.40 -16.39 9.19
N ASN A 83 9.95 -16.04 10.35
CA ASN A 83 9.87 -16.88 11.55
C ASN A 83 9.77 -16.02 12.83
N LEU A 84 9.15 -16.60 13.85
CA LEU A 84 8.84 -15.94 15.11
C LEU A 84 10.10 -15.45 15.84
N ASP A 85 11.16 -16.26 15.90
CA ASP A 85 12.39 -15.90 16.62
C ASP A 85 13.04 -14.63 16.05
N SER A 86 13.14 -14.55 14.72
CA SER A 86 13.65 -13.37 14.02
C SER A 86 12.76 -12.14 14.21
N ALA A 87 11.45 -12.34 14.38
CA ALA A 87 10.51 -11.27 14.66
C ALA A 87 10.65 -10.73 16.07
N LEU A 88 10.76 -11.60 17.07
CA LEU A 88 11.02 -11.21 18.46
C LEU A 88 12.34 -10.45 18.60
N GLU A 89 13.40 -10.92 17.93
CA GLU A 89 14.69 -10.22 17.92
C GLU A 89 14.57 -8.82 17.32
N PHE A 90 13.87 -8.68 16.19
CA PHE A 90 13.63 -7.38 15.57
C PHE A 90 12.85 -6.46 16.52
N CYS A 91 11.74 -6.93 17.10
CA CYS A 91 10.90 -6.16 18.02
C CYS A 91 11.68 -5.68 19.25
N ARG A 92 12.53 -6.51 19.84
CA ARG A 92 13.43 -6.11 20.94
C ARG A 92 14.41 -5.02 20.52
N SER A 93 14.84 -4.99 19.26
CA SER A 93 15.77 -3.99 18.74
C SER A 93 15.13 -2.64 18.39
N VAL A 94 13.83 -2.61 18.08
CA VAL A 94 13.08 -1.38 17.73
C VAL A 94 12.19 -0.89 18.87
N GLU A 95 12.03 -1.71 19.91
CA GLU A 95 11.13 -1.53 21.04
C GLU A 95 9.65 -1.50 20.63
N TYR A 96 8.77 -1.95 21.51
CA TYR A 96 7.32 -1.87 21.30
C TYR A 96 6.80 -0.42 21.43
N PRO A 97 5.63 -0.09 20.86
CA PRO A 97 4.81 -0.94 19.99
C PRO A 97 5.38 -1.11 18.58
N VAL A 98 4.98 -2.18 17.90
CA VAL A 98 5.30 -2.49 16.50
C VAL A 98 4.02 -2.75 15.70
N LEU A 99 4.06 -2.43 14.41
CA LEU A 99 2.97 -2.63 13.47
C LEU A 99 3.27 -3.84 12.59
N VAL A 100 2.38 -4.83 12.63
CA VAL A 100 2.42 -6.06 11.84
C VAL A 100 1.54 -5.87 10.61
N ARG A 101 2.13 -5.92 9.40
CA ARG A 101 1.40 -5.69 8.14
C ARG A 101 1.63 -6.86 7.15
N PRO A 102 0.59 -7.62 6.81
CA PRO A 102 0.67 -8.54 5.67
C PRO A 102 0.69 -7.78 4.33
N SER A 103 1.20 -8.43 3.29
CA SER A 103 1.16 -7.91 1.90
C SER A 103 -0.19 -8.25 1.23
N TYR A 104 -0.58 -7.46 0.21
CA TYR A 104 -1.81 -7.65 -0.59
C TYR A 104 -3.14 -7.62 0.19
N VAL A 105 -3.17 -6.94 1.35
CA VAL A 105 -4.39 -6.69 2.12
C VAL A 105 -4.66 -5.20 2.16
N LEU A 106 -5.84 -4.79 1.67
CA LEU A 106 -6.37 -3.43 1.86
C LEU A 106 -7.27 -3.34 3.10
N SER A 107 -7.48 -2.11 3.57
CA SER A 107 -8.42 -1.76 4.64
C SER A 107 -8.06 -2.23 6.05
N GLY A 108 -6.77 -2.46 6.35
CA GLY A 108 -6.34 -2.75 7.72
C GLY A 108 -6.87 -4.06 8.31
N ALA A 109 -7.57 -4.89 7.53
CA ALA A 109 -8.29 -6.09 8.01
C ALA A 109 -7.41 -7.14 8.72
N ALA A 110 -6.08 -7.01 8.62
CA ALA A 110 -5.10 -7.80 9.35
C ALA A 110 -3.91 -6.97 9.86
N MET A 111 -4.05 -5.64 9.91
CA MET A 111 -3.03 -4.75 10.49
C MET A 111 -3.20 -4.71 12.00
N ASN A 112 -2.17 -5.13 12.71
CA ASN A 112 -2.21 -5.24 14.17
C ASN A 112 -1.04 -4.50 14.81
N VAL A 113 -1.33 -3.77 15.89
CA VAL A 113 -0.30 -3.14 16.72
C VAL A 113 0.00 -4.08 17.88
N ALA A 114 1.18 -4.68 17.88
CA ALA A 114 1.65 -5.49 19.00
C ALA A 114 2.31 -4.58 20.03
N HIS A 115 1.98 -4.78 21.31
CA HIS A 115 2.56 -4.05 22.43
C HIS A 115 3.55 -4.90 23.24
N CYS A 116 3.53 -6.22 23.04
CA CYS A 116 4.47 -7.15 23.67
C CYS A 116 4.69 -8.44 22.86
N ASP A 117 5.60 -9.30 23.35
CA ASP A 117 5.97 -10.58 22.73
C ASP A 117 4.74 -11.51 22.57
N SER A 118 3.77 -11.50 23.49
CA SER A 118 2.57 -12.34 23.40
C SER A 118 1.61 -11.89 22.30
N ASP A 119 1.38 -10.57 22.17
CA ASP A 119 0.53 -10.03 21.09
C ASP A 119 1.12 -10.42 19.73
N LEU A 120 2.45 -10.27 19.60
CA LEU A 120 3.17 -10.62 18.37
C LEU A 120 3.00 -12.10 18.01
N ALA A 121 3.10 -13.00 18.98
CA ALA A 121 2.94 -14.43 18.76
C ALA A 121 1.52 -14.78 18.29
N GLU A 122 0.50 -14.15 18.88
CA GLU A 122 -0.91 -14.33 18.50
C GLU A 122 -1.18 -13.80 17.08
N TYR A 123 -0.65 -12.62 16.74
CA TYR A 123 -0.81 -12.04 15.41
C TYR A 123 -0.06 -12.83 14.34
N LEU A 124 1.14 -13.32 14.61
CA LEU A 124 1.88 -14.13 13.64
C LEU A 124 1.22 -15.50 13.42
N ALA A 125 0.65 -16.10 14.46
CA ALA A 125 -0.12 -17.34 14.33
C ALA A 125 -1.33 -17.13 13.39
N SER A 126 -2.12 -16.07 13.60
CA SER A 126 -3.27 -15.76 12.76
C SER A 126 -2.88 -15.33 11.34
N ALA A 127 -1.81 -14.55 11.17
CA ALA A 127 -1.33 -14.12 9.84
C ALA A 127 -0.81 -15.30 9.00
N SER A 128 -0.18 -16.30 9.63
CA SER A 128 0.32 -17.50 8.94
C SER A 128 -0.79 -18.36 8.34
N ASP A 129 -2.00 -18.32 8.92
CA ASP A 129 -3.19 -18.98 8.38
C ASP A 129 -3.79 -18.22 7.19
N VAL A 130 -3.61 -16.90 7.14
CA VAL A 130 -4.15 -16.01 6.09
C VAL A 130 -3.24 -15.95 4.86
N SER A 131 -1.92 -16.02 5.01
CA SER A 131 -0.99 -16.00 3.87
C SER A 131 0.22 -16.90 4.09
N LYS A 132 0.14 -18.14 3.60
CA LYS A 132 1.25 -19.10 3.62
C LYS A 132 2.38 -18.75 2.64
N GLU A 133 2.08 -17.94 1.63
CA GLU A 133 3.01 -17.63 0.52
C GLU A 133 3.68 -16.25 0.64
N HIS A 134 3.24 -15.39 1.58
CA HIS A 134 3.80 -14.05 1.72
C HIS A 134 4.38 -13.80 3.11
N PRO A 135 5.66 -13.39 3.20
CA PRO A 135 6.28 -13.03 4.47
C PRO A 135 5.62 -11.77 5.06
N VAL A 136 5.61 -11.70 6.39
CA VAL A 136 5.04 -10.57 7.13
C VAL A 136 6.08 -9.48 7.25
N VAL A 137 5.67 -8.23 7.02
CA VAL A 137 6.52 -7.06 7.26
C VAL A 137 6.14 -6.46 8.61
N ILE A 138 7.13 -6.34 9.49
CA ILE A 138 6.97 -5.69 10.79
C ILE A 138 7.73 -4.39 10.76
N SER A 139 7.10 -3.33 11.27
CA SER A 139 7.67 -1.98 11.33
C SER A 139 7.49 -1.36 12.71
N LYS A 140 8.36 -0.42 13.09
CA LYS A 140 8.17 0.37 14.30
C LYS A 140 6.89 1.18 14.18
N PHE A 141 5.98 1.05 15.14
CA PHE A 141 4.80 1.90 15.21
C PHE A 141 5.17 3.25 15.83
N LEU A 142 4.76 4.34 15.17
CA LEU A 142 5.00 5.70 15.64
C LEU A 142 3.76 6.17 16.41
N VAL A 143 3.90 6.23 17.74
CA VAL A 143 2.85 6.74 18.63
C VAL A 143 2.84 8.27 18.58
N ASP A 144 1.67 8.88 18.74
CA ASP A 144 1.47 10.33 18.75
C ASP A 144 1.95 11.05 17.46
N ALA A 145 1.99 10.32 16.35
CA ALA A 145 2.27 10.87 15.04
C ALA A 145 0.98 11.39 14.37
N LYS A 146 1.06 12.52 13.67
CA LYS A 146 0.01 12.96 12.75
C LYS A 146 -0.01 12.03 11.52
N GLU A 147 -1.19 11.64 11.07
CA GLU A 147 -1.36 10.88 9.82
C GLU A 147 -1.86 11.81 8.71
N ILE A 148 -1.22 11.71 7.54
CA ILE A 148 -1.48 12.57 6.38
C ILE A 148 -1.87 11.68 5.21
N ASP A 149 -2.97 12.02 4.56
CA ASP A 149 -3.39 11.37 3.32
C ASP A 149 -3.10 12.29 2.13
N VAL A 150 -2.48 11.74 1.10
CA VAL A 150 -2.17 12.47 -0.13
C VAL A 150 -2.77 11.74 -1.32
N ASP A 151 -3.83 12.32 -1.87
CA ASP A 151 -4.39 11.88 -3.15
C ASP A 151 -3.75 12.67 -4.28
N ALA A 152 -3.33 11.98 -5.34
CA ALA A 152 -2.74 12.62 -6.49
C ALA A 152 -3.12 11.91 -7.80
N VAL A 153 -3.04 12.66 -8.90
CA VAL A 153 -3.08 12.11 -10.25
C VAL A 153 -1.73 12.37 -10.89
N ALA A 154 -1.13 11.33 -11.45
CA ALA A 154 0.14 11.40 -12.13
C ALA A 154 0.02 10.93 -13.59
N ARG A 155 1.00 11.30 -14.39
CA ARG A 155 1.20 10.78 -15.74
C ARG A 155 2.69 10.57 -15.94
N ASP A 156 3.08 9.37 -16.36
CA ASP A 156 4.48 9.00 -16.61
C ASP A 156 5.38 9.35 -15.39
N GLY A 157 4.84 9.10 -14.18
CA GLY A 157 5.51 9.39 -12.91
C GLY A 157 5.49 10.87 -12.47
N GLU A 158 4.94 11.78 -13.27
CA GLU A 158 4.86 13.22 -12.94
C GLU A 158 3.49 13.60 -12.36
N ILE A 159 3.47 14.25 -11.20
CA ILE A 159 2.24 14.72 -10.54
C ILE A 159 1.59 15.85 -11.35
N LEU A 160 0.32 15.65 -11.73
CA LEU A 160 -0.52 16.64 -12.41
C LEU A 160 -1.36 17.45 -11.42
N CYS A 161 -1.93 16.78 -10.43
CA CYS A 161 -2.66 17.41 -9.35
C CYS A 161 -2.53 16.59 -8.06
N MET A 162 -2.67 17.26 -6.92
CA MET A 162 -2.65 16.61 -5.62
C MET A 162 -3.51 17.35 -4.61
N ALA A 163 -4.08 16.59 -3.68
CA ALA A 163 -4.77 17.07 -2.49
C ALA A 163 -4.08 16.45 -1.27
N VAL A 164 -3.68 17.30 -0.33
CA VAL A 164 -3.15 16.85 0.96
C VAL A 164 -4.29 17.00 1.97
N SER A 165 -4.49 15.98 2.78
CA SER A 165 -5.51 15.89 3.82
C SER A 165 -4.84 15.53 5.14
N GLU A 166 -5.29 16.14 6.22
CA GLU A 166 -4.83 15.85 7.58
C GLU A 166 -5.89 15.02 8.29
N HIS A 167 -5.46 13.97 8.98
CA HIS A 167 -6.33 13.24 9.91
C HIS A 167 -6.52 14.06 11.18
N VAL A 168 -7.74 14.07 11.71
CA VAL A 168 -8.02 14.63 13.05
C VAL A 168 -7.45 13.70 14.13
N GLU A 169 -7.57 12.39 13.93
CA GLU A 169 -6.99 11.36 14.77
C GLU A 169 -5.48 11.18 14.48
N ASN A 170 -4.74 10.71 15.49
CA ASN A 170 -3.33 10.34 15.31
C ASN A 170 -3.20 9.00 14.57
N ALA A 171 -2.01 8.76 14.03
CA ALA A 171 -1.65 7.50 13.39
C ALA A 171 -1.99 6.30 14.28
N GLY A 172 -2.65 5.31 13.68
CA GLY A 172 -3.18 4.12 14.38
C GLY A 172 -4.69 3.96 14.30
N VAL A 173 -5.43 5.03 13.98
CA VAL A 173 -6.81 4.92 13.51
C VAL A 173 -6.76 4.68 12.00
N HIS A 174 -7.46 3.66 11.52
CA HIS A 174 -7.46 3.35 10.09
C HIS A 174 -8.09 4.52 9.30
N SER A 175 -7.50 4.91 8.17
CA SER A 175 -7.95 6.09 7.39
C SER A 175 -9.40 6.03 6.93
N GLY A 176 -9.92 4.82 6.67
CA GLY A 176 -11.34 4.62 6.38
C GLY A 176 -12.29 4.93 7.55
N ASP A 177 -11.78 4.93 8.77
CA ASP A 177 -12.50 5.26 10.01
C ASP A 177 -12.11 6.64 10.57
N ALA A 178 -11.10 7.29 9.97
CA ALA A 178 -10.57 8.58 10.41
C ALA A 178 -11.36 9.76 9.83
N THR A 179 -11.37 10.87 10.56
CA THR A 179 -11.92 12.13 10.10
C THR A 179 -10.83 12.91 9.36
N LEU A 180 -11.10 13.31 8.11
CA LEU A 180 -10.15 14.03 7.27
C LEU A 180 -10.51 15.51 7.12
N VAL A 181 -9.49 16.37 7.08
CA VAL A 181 -9.62 17.79 6.77
C VAL A 181 -8.74 18.16 5.58
N THR A 182 -9.36 18.76 4.55
CA THR A 182 -8.71 19.17 3.30
C THR A 182 -9.02 20.64 3.00
N PRO A 183 -8.03 21.54 2.88
CA PRO A 183 -6.58 21.32 3.07
C PRO A 183 -6.22 21.09 4.55
N PRO A 184 -5.00 20.60 4.85
CA PRO A 184 -4.54 20.43 6.24
C PRO A 184 -4.56 21.76 6.99
N GLN A 185 -4.86 21.72 8.29
CA GLN A 185 -5.00 22.92 9.14
C GLN A 185 -3.80 23.13 10.07
N ASP A 186 -3.15 22.05 10.51
CA ASP A 186 -2.06 22.07 11.48
C ASP A 186 -0.79 21.42 10.92
N ILE A 187 -0.39 21.90 9.73
CA ILE A 187 0.87 21.54 9.06
C ILE A 187 1.58 22.81 8.61
N ASN A 188 2.85 22.95 8.99
CA ASN A 188 3.67 24.07 8.54
C ASN A 188 4.08 23.94 7.05
N ALA A 189 4.42 25.06 6.42
CA ALA A 189 4.75 25.10 4.99
C ALA A 189 5.98 24.24 4.60
N ALA A 190 6.96 24.08 5.50
CA ALA A 190 8.15 23.28 5.24
C ALA A 190 7.81 21.78 5.18
N THR A 191 7.02 21.29 6.13
CA THR A 191 6.51 19.92 6.15
C THR A 191 5.60 19.65 4.95
N LEU A 192 4.70 20.60 4.62
CA LEU A 192 3.87 20.46 3.42
C LEU A 192 4.71 20.38 2.14
N GLN A 193 5.78 21.16 2.04
CA GLN A 193 6.70 21.08 0.90
C GLN A 193 7.44 19.73 0.85
N GLN A 194 7.84 19.18 2.00
CA GLN A 194 8.45 17.85 2.07
C GLN A 194 7.47 16.75 1.63
N ILE A 195 6.21 16.81 2.07
CA ILE A 195 5.16 15.88 1.64
C ILE A 195 5.06 15.88 0.11
N LYS A 196 4.96 17.07 -0.51
CA LYS A 196 4.91 17.21 -1.99
C LYS A 196 6.10 16.57 -2.69
N VAL A 197 7.32 16.81 -2.19
CA VAL A 197 8.55 16.24 -2.76
C VAL A 197 8.57 14.72 -2.62
N ILE A 198 8.15 14.18 -1.48
CA ILE A 198 8.06 12.73 -1.26
C ILE A 198 7.03 12.13 -2.23
N THR A 199 5.83 12.72 -2.34
CA THR A 199 4.79 12.27 -3.28
C THR A 199 5.31 12.23 -4.72
N GLN A 200 6.03 13.27 -5.16
CA GLN A 200 6.64 13.31 -6.48
C GLN A 200 7.68 12.19 -6.69
N HIS A 201 8.53 11.93 -5.68
CA HIS A 201 9.49 10.84 -5.77
C HIS A 201 8.82 9.46 -5.81
N VAL A 202 7.78 9.24 -5.01
CA VAL A 202 7.04 7.97 -4.99
C VAL A 202 6.32 7.74 -6.32
N ALA A 203 5.65 8.76 -6.85
CA ALA A 203 5.01 8.68 -8.16
C ALA A 203 5.99 8.34 -9.28
N ALA A 204 7.17 8.97 -9.29
CA ALA A 204 8.22 8.71 -10.26
C ALA A 204 8.85 7.31 -10.11
N LEU A 205 9.04 6.84 -8.87
CA LEU A 205 9.58 5.50 -8.60
C LEU A 205 8.65 4.38 -9.07
N LEU A 206 7.34 4.60 -8.97
CA LEU A 206 6.30 3.68 -9.39
C LEU A 206 5.81 3.95 -10.82
N ASP A 207 6.39 4.92 -11.53
CA ASP A 207 5.96 5.33 -12.88
C ASP A 207 4.42 5.47 -13.00
N VAL A 208 3.83 6.14 -12.00
CA VAL A 208 2.37 6.19 -11.87
C VAL A 208 1.76 6.93 -13.05
N THR A 209 0.75 6.31 -13.67
CA THR A 209 -0.09 6.92 -14.69
C THR A 209 -1.54 6.69 -14.34
N GLY A 210 -2.17 7.70 -13.75
CA GLY A 210 -3.51 7.61 -13.17
C GLY A 210 -3.55 8.07 -11.72
N PRO A 211 -4.60 7.69 -10.96
CA PRO A 211 -4.73 8.07 -9.56
C PRO A 211 -3.76 7.28 -8.68
N MET A 212 -3.31 7.91 -7.60
CA MET A 212 -2.58 7.28 -6.51
C MET A 212 -2.98 7.92 -5.18
N ASN A 213 -2.81 7.14 -4.12
CA ASN A 213 -2.89 7.59 -2.74
C ASN A 213 -1.56 7.27 -2.03
N MET A 214 -1.15 8.13 -1.10
CA MET A 214 0.03 7.94 -0.27
C MET A 214 -0.26 8.38 1.16
N GLN A 215 0.19 7.55 2.10
CA GLN A 215 0.15 7.77 3.54
C GLN A 215 1.56 7.70 4.13
#